data_AF-A0A6P7JQZ7-F1
#
_entry.id   AF-A0A6P7JQZ7-F1
#
_cell.length_a   1.000
_cell.length_b   1.000
_cell.length_c   1.000
_cell.angle_alpha   90.00
_cell.angle_beta   90.00
_cell.angle_gamma   90.00
#
_symmetry.space_group_name_H-M   'P 1'
#
loop_
_entity.id
_entity.type
_entity.pdbx_description
1 polymer ?
#
loop_
_entity_poly.entity_id
_entity_poly.type
_entity_poly.pdbx_seq_one_letter_code
_entity_poly.pdbx_strand_id
1 'polypeptide(L)'
;MGDPVMEYTARLQEQEQDIRRLSAEIESLKNPQNLSPSPLLDELREENARLKYRVNILKRSLQEGSSHCSKSMMNINQRLQEIFGEAIRASFPELENPPLAVTPNQQAKFGDYQCNSAMAMAQMLKAKGVKVNPREIAEKIVQNLSDNELVQKTEIAGPGFINIHLKKTFVSKLLSNLLINGVQPPPLPARKRVIVDFSSPNIAKEMHVGHLRSTIIGDSMCRLFEFLGYDVLRLNHVGDWGTQFGMLIAHLQDKFPNYLTVSPPISDLQSFYKESKKRFDEEEDFKKRAYQCVVRLQSKEPDFIKAWNLICDVSRRGEGVLTPEELTRAQRAVAFGCIKYADLSHNRINDYVFSFDKMLDDRGNTAAYLLYAFTRIRSIARLANINEPALRKAAETTEVLLDHEKEWKLGKCILRFPEILQKILDDLLLHTLCDYLYELATTFTEFYDSCYCVEKDRQTGEVVKINMWRMLLCEATAAIMAKGFDILGINPVQRM
;
A
#
# COMPACT_ATOMS: atom_id res chain seq x y z
N MET A 1 2.28 -4.64 -101.94
CA MET A 1 2.14 -3.69 -100.82
C MET A 1 0.75 -3.93 -100.26
N GLY A 2 0.66 -4.53 -99.06
CA GLY A 2 -0.63 -4.78 -98.42
C GLY A 2 -1.28 -3.46 -98.03
N ASP A 3 -2.59 -3.34 -98.25
CA ASP A 3 -3.35 -2.11 -97.98
C ASP A 3 -3.25 -1.76 -96.48
N PRO A 4 -2.59 -0.65 -96.09
CA PRO A 4 -2.43 -0.26 -94.70
C PRO A 4 -3.77 -0.18 -93.97
N VAL A 5 -4.84 0.18 -94.70
CA VAL A 5 -6.20 0.32 -94.15
C VAL A 5 -6.71 -1.02 -93.62
N MET A 6 -6.44 -2.13 -94.32
CA MET A 6 -6.84 -3.47 -93.87
C MET A 6 -6.12 -3.89 -92.59
N GLU A 7 -4.83 -3.58 -92.46
CA GLU A 7 -4.03 -3.92 -91.27
C GLU A 7 -4.45 -3.09 -90.05
N TYR A 8 -4.74 -1.81 -90.24
CA TYR A 8 -5.29 -0.95 -89.19
C TYR A 8 -6.70 -1.38 -88.78
N THR A 9 -7.54 -1.83 -89.72
CA THR A 9 -8.90 -2.30 -89.42
C THR A 9 -8.88 -3.61 -88.61
N ALA A 10 -7.98 -4.54 -88.95
CA ALA A 10 -7.80 -5.78 -88.19
C ALA A 10 -7.32 -5.52 -86.75
N ARG A 11 -6.34 -4.62 -86.57
CA ARG A 11 -5.88 -4.20 -85.23
C ARG A 11 -6.97 -3.50 -84.42
N LEU A 12 -7.83 -2.73 -85.07
CA LEU A 12 -8.94 -2.04 -84.41
C LEU A 12 -9.98 -3.05 -83.91
N GLN A 13 -10.30 -4.08 -84.70
CA GLN A 13 -11.19 -5.16 -84.29
C GLN A 13 -10.62 -5.99 -83.13
N GLU A 14 -9.31 -6.26 -83.14
CA GLU A 14 -8.63 -6.97 -82.06
C GLU A 14 -8.66 -6.16 -80.75
N GLN A 15 -8.39 -4.85 -80.84
CA GLN A 15 -8.49 -3.95 -79.69
C GLN A 15 -9.93 -3.79 -79.18
N GLU A 16 -10.93 -3.74 -80.04
CA GLU A 16 -12.34 -3.71 -79.62
C GLU A 16 -12.75 -5.00 -78.89
N GLN A 17 -12.23 -6.16 -79.32
CA GLN A 17 -12.47 -7.43 -78.63
C GLN A 17 -11.80 -7.45 -77.25
N ASP A 18 -10.57 -6.97 -77.13
CA ASP A 18 -9.86 -6.88 -75.86
C ASP A 18 -10.54 -5.92 -74.88
N ILE A 19 -11.00 -4.76 -75.37
CA ILE A 19 -11.76 -3.80 -74.56
C ILE A 19 -13.06 -4.42 -74.05
N ARG A 20 -13.79 -5.16 -74.91
CA ARG A 20 -15.01 -5.87 -74.47
C ARG A 20 -14.72 -6.94 -73.43
N ARG A 21 -13.62 -7.69 -73.60
CA ARG A 21 -13.21 -8.76 -72.69
C ARG A 21 -12.83 -8.19 -71.31
N LEU A 22 -12.01 -7.15 -71.28
CA LEU A 22 -11.62 -6.45 -70.05
C LEU A 22 -12.82 -5.78 -69.36
N SER A 23 -13.74 -5.19 -70.13
CA SER A 23 -14.96 -4.58 -69.57
C SER A 23 -15.85 -5.62 -68.89
N ALA A 24 -16.03 -6.79 -69.52
CA ALA A 24 -16.78 -7.91 -68.95
C ALA A 24 -16.10 -8.49 -67.69
N GLU A 25 -14.78 -8.55 -67.67
CA GLU A 25 -14.00 -9.00 -66.50
C GLU A 25 -14.09 -8.02 -65.33
N ILE A 26 -14.00 -6.71 -65.61
CA ILE A 26 -14.22 -5.65 -64.61
C ILE A 26 -15.65 -5.68 -64.06
N GLU A 27 -16.64 -5.92 -64.91
CA GLU A 27 -18.06 -5.99 -64.52
C GLU A 27 -18.36 -7.25 -63.67
N SER A 28 -17.70 -8.37 -63.98
CA SER A 28 -17.69 -9.59 -63.16
C SER A 28 -17.07 -9.34 -61.78
N LEU A 29 -15.92 -8.65 -61.72
CA LEU A 29 -15.22 -8.33 -60.47
C LEU A 29 -15.92 -7.26 -59.62
N LYS A 30 -16.74 -6.39 -60.24
CA LYS A 30 -17.56 -5.39 -59.54
C LYS A 30 -18.81 -5.97 -58.88
N ASN A 31 -19.25 -7.17 -59.26
CA ASN A 31 -20.42 -7.82 -58.67
C ASN A 31 -20.02 -8.59 -57.39
N PRO A 32 -20.46 -8.19 -56.19
CA PRO A 32 -20.06 -8.81 -54.92
C PRO A 32 -20.48 -10.28 -54.75
N GLN A 33 -21.35 -10.79 -55.63
CA GLN A 33 -21.84 -12.17 -55.59
C GLN A 33 -20.85 -13.20 -56.15
N ASN A 34 -19.83 -12.78 -56.92
CA ASN A 34 -18.82 -13.68 -57.49
C ASN A 34 -17.54 -13.81 -56.63
N LEU A 35 -17.43 -13.02 -55.56
CA LEU A 35 -16.43 -13.25 -54.52
C LEU A 35 -17.01 -14.32 -53.58
N SER A 36 -16.50 -15.55 -53.66
CA SER A 36 -16.77 -16.56 -52.64
C SER A 36 -16.52 -15.93 -51.26
N PRO A 37 -17.42 -16.08 -50.26
CA PRO A 37 -17.18 -15.54 -48.94
C PRO A 37 -15.82 -16.07 -48.47
N SER A 38 -14.90 -15.14 -48.16
CA SER A 38 -13.59 -15.54 -47.66
C SER A 38 -13.84 -16.37 -46.40
N PRO A 39 -13.41 -17.64 -46.33
CA PRO A 39 -13.62 -18.47 -45.13
C PRO A 39 -13.08 -17.78 -43.88
N LEU A 40 -12.02 -16.97 -44.04
CA LEU A 40 -11.46 -16.12 -42.99
C LEU A 40 -12.45 -15.04 -42.47
N LEU A 41 -13.30 -14.48 -43.33
CA LEU A 41 -14.29 -13.47 -42.92
C LEU A 41 -15.40 -14.10 -42.06
N ASP A 42 -15.85 -15.30 -42.43
CA ASP A 42 -16.88 -16.01 -41.66
C ASP A 42 -16.30 -16.54 -40.33
N GLU A 43 -15.06 -17.02 -40.32
CA GLU A 43 -14.32 -17.34 -39.09
C GLU A 43 -14.20 -16.12 -38.16
N LEU A 44 -13.79 -14.96 -38.70
CA LEU A 44 -13.68 -13.73 -37.92
C LEU A 44 -15.04 -13.22 -37.40
N ARG A 45 -16.13 -13.43 -38.14
CA ARG A 45 -17.49 -13.08 -37.71
C ARG A 45 -17.96 -13.99 -36.58
N GLU A 46 -17.72 -15.29 -36.68
CA GLU A 46 -18.00 -16.25 -35.60
C GLU A 46 -17.18 -15.93 -34.36
N GLU A 47 -15.88 -15.64 -34.52
CA GLU A 47 -15.01 -15.27 -33.41
C GLU A 47 -15.48 -13.97 -32.74
N ASN A 48 -15.84 -12.95 -33.52
CA ASN A 48 -16.39 -11.70 -32.98
C ASN A 48 -17.68 -11.93 -32.17
N ALA A 49 -18.58 -12.80 -32.67
CA ALA A 49 -19.80 -13.17 -31.97
C ALA A 49 -19.51 -13.93 -30.66
N ARG A 50 -18.57 -14.89 -30.68
CA ARG A 50 -18.11 -15.63 -29.49
C ARG A 50 -17.48 -14.70 -28.45
N LEU A 51 -16.64 -13.75 -28.88
CA LEU A 51 -15.99 -12.77 -28.00
C LEU A 51 -17.01 -11.82 -27.38
N LYS A 52 -17.97 -11.29 -28.16
CA LYS A 52 -19.07 -10.46 -27.63
C LYS A 52 -19.90 -11.20 -26.59
N TYR A 53 -20.24 -12.46 -26.87
CA TYR A 53 -20.95 -13.31 -25.91
C TYR A 53 -20.14 -13.52 -24.62
N ARG A 54 -18.84 -13.80 -24.74
CA ARG A 54 -17.93 -13.96 -23.59
C ARG A 54 -17.83 -12.67 -22.76
N VAL A 55 -17.73 -11.50 -23.40
CA VAL A 55 -17.75 -10.21 -22.70
C VAL A 55 -19.05 -10.01 -21.93
N ASN A 56 -20.20 -10.38 -22.50
CA ASN A 56 -21.48 -10.27 -21.79
C ASN A 56 -21.57 -11.21 -20.58
N ILE A 57 -21.07 -12.45 -20.70
CA ILE A 57 -20.98 -13.36 -19.54
C ILE A 57 -20.09 -12.74 -18.45
N LEU A 58 -18.90 -12.26 -18.81
CA LEU A 58 -17.97 -11.65 -17.86
C LEU A 58 -18.57 -10.42 -17.18
N LYS A 59 -19.29 -9.55 -17.91
CA LYS A 59 -20.00 -8.41 -17.34
C LYS A 59 -21.08 -8.84 -16.34
N ARG A 60 -21.84 -9.88 -16.66
CA ARG A 60 -22.86 -10.42 -15.76
C ARG A 60 -22.25 -11.03 -14.50
N SER A 61 -21.19 -11.82 -14.65
CA SER A 61 -20.45 -12.38 -13.51
C SER A 61 -19.80 -11.29 -12.64
N LEU A 62 -19.33 -10.19 -13.24
CA LEU A 62 -18.80 -9.03 -12.52
C LEU A 62 -19.90 -8.32 -11.71
N GLN A 63 -21.09 -8.14 -12.30
CA GLN A 63 -22.24 -7.55 -11.61
C GLN A 63 -22.69 -8.42 -10.42
N GLU A 64 -22.83 -9.73 -10.63
CA GLU A 64 -23.15 -10.70 -9.58
C GLU A 64 -22.09 -10.70 -8.45
N GLY A 65 -20.80 -10.70 -8.80
CA GLY A 65 -19.69 -10.61 -7.82
C GLY A 65 -19.63 -9.29 -7.06
N SER A 66 -19.97 -8.16 -7.70
CA SER A 66 -19.96 -6.84 -7.06
C SER A 66 -21.09 -6.63 -6.04
N SER A 67 -22.19 -7.38 -6.18
CA SER A 67 -23.37 -7.29 -5.31
C SER A 67 -23.19 -7.94 -3.93
N HIS A 68 -22.18 -8.80 -3.75
CA HIS A 68 -21.79 -9.28 -2.44
C HIS A 68 -20.89 -8.25 -1.76
N CYS A 69 -21.45 -7.53 -0.78
CA CYS A 69 -20.73 -6.61 0.08
C CYS A 69 -19.54 -7.36 0.71
N SER A 70 -18.33 -7.07 0.22
CA SER A 70 -17.12 -7.70 0.73
C SER A 70 -16.96 -7.36 2.22
N LYS A 71 -16.51 -8.33 3.00
CA LYS A 71 -16.15 -8.15 4.43
C LYS A 71 -14.91 -7.26 4.60
N SER A 72 -14.21 -6.94 3.51
CA SER A 72 -13.00 -6.13 3.48
C SER A 72 -13.28 -4.64 3.33
N MET A 73 -12.32 -3.81 3.77
CA MET A 73 -12.32 -2.39 3.41
C MET A 73 -12.16 -2.19 1.90
N MET A 74 -12.73 -1.10 1.38
CA MET A 74 -12.64 -0.70 -0.03
C MET A 74 -11.67 0.48 -0.18
N ASN A 75 -10.88 0.46 -1.25
CA ASN A 75 -10.11 1.62 -1.67
C ASN A 75 -11.01 2.54 -2.52
N ILE A 76 -11.44 3.66 -1.94
CA ILE A 76 -12.39 4.59 -2.57
C ILE A 76 -11.75 5.21 -3.82
N ASN A 77 -10.50 5.65 -3.75
CA ASN A 77 -9.76 6.20 -4.88
C ASN A 77 -9.71 5.23 -6.07
N GLN A 78 -9.32 3.97 -5.84
CA GLN A 78 -9.26 2.94 -6.88
C GLN A 78 -10.65 2.69 -7.49
N ARG A 79 -11.70 2.63 -6.67
CA ARG A 79 -13.05 2.45 -7.18
C ARG A 79 -13.55 3.64 -7.99
N LEU A 80 -13.22 4.86 -7.58
CA LEU A 80 -13.49 6.06 -8.36
C LEU A 80 -12.71 6.05 -9.68
N GLN A 81 -11.44 5.62 -9.67
CA GLN A 81 -10.66 5.43 -10.89
C GLN A 81 -11.36 4.45 -11.84
N GLU A 82 -11.84 3.29 -11.36
CA GLU A 82 -12.59 2.34 -12.20
C GLU A 82 -13.83 2.98 -12.84
N ILE A 83 -14.67 3.67 -12.04
CA ILE A 83 -15.90 4.32 -12.51
C ILE A 83 -15.59 5.40 -13.55
N PHE A 84 -14.63 6.28 -13.26
CA PHE A 84 -14.22 7.34 -14.20
C PHE A 84 -13.52 6.76 -15.43
N GLY A 85 -12.76 5.68 -15.29
CA GLY A 85 -12.13 4.97 -16.40
C GLY A 85 -13.14 4.33 -17.35
N GLU A 86 -14.26 3.82 -16.84
CA GLU A 86 -15.40 3.36 -17.66
C GLU A 86 -16.09 4.53 -18.38
N ALA A 87 -16.40 5.62 -17.66
CA ALA A 87 -17.03 6.81 -18.23
C ALA A 87 -16.16 7.48 -19.31
N ILE A 88 -14.85 7.54 -19.11
CA ILE A 88 -13.89 8.08 -20.08
C ILE A 88 -13.84 7.20 -21.34
N ARG A 89 -13.74 5.87 -21.18
CA ARG A 89 -13.72 4.93 -22.33
C ARG A 89 -15.01 4.98 -23.13
N ALA A 90 -16.16 5.16 -22.48
CA ALA A 90 -17.44 5.35 -23.15
C ALA A 90 -17.51 6.68 -23.91
N SER A 91 -16.94 7.75 -23.33
CA SER A 91 -16.97 9.10 -23.91
C SER A 91 -16.00 9.29 -25.08
N PHE A 92 -14.84 8.63 -25.02
CA PHE A 92 -13.75 8.78 -25.98
C PHE A 92 -13.13 7.42 -26.34
N PRO A 93 -13.84 6.57 -27.11
CA PRO A 93 -13.35 5.24 -27.50
C PRO A 93 -12.08 5.27 -28.37
N GLU A 94 -11.78 6.41 -29.00
CA GLU A 94 -10.62 6.63 -29.88
C GLU A 94 -9.30 6.90 -29.12
N LEU A 95 -9.38 7.15 -27.81
CA LEU A 95 -8.22 7.39 -26.96
C LEU A 95 -7.77 6.07 -26.34
N GLU A 96 -6.60 5.59 -26.78
CA GLU A 96 -5.91 4.49 -26.11
C GLU A 96 -5.27 4.99 -24.81
N ASN A 97 -5.51 4.28 -23.71
CA ASN A 97 -4.95 4.54 -22.37
C ASN A 97 -5.02 6.01 -21.92
N PRO A 98 -6.23 6.60 -21.81
CA PRO A 98 -6.37 7.96 -21.35
C PRO A 98 -5.89 8.11 -19.91
N PRO A 99 -5.26 9.24 -19.55
CA PRO A 99 -4.76 9.49 -18.20
C PRO A 99 -5.93 9.48 -17.21
N LEU A 100 -5.76 8.77 -16.10
CA LEU A 100 -6.76 8.63 -15.05
C LEU A 100 -6.17 9.14 -13.74
N ALA A 101 -6.45 10.40 -13.44
CA ALA A 101 -5.86 11.10 -12.29
C ALA A 101 -6.97 11.51 -11.32
N VAL A 102 -7.31 10.61 -10.40
CA VAL A 102 -8.23 10.90 -9.29
C VAL A 102 -7.43 11.09 -8.01
N THR A 103 -7.58 12.24 -7.36
CA THR A 103 -6.84 12.58 -6.14
C THR A 103 -7.79 13.06 -5.04
N PRO A 104 -7.53 12.73 -3.76
CA PRO A 104 -8.31 13.29 -2.66
C PRO A 104 -8.08 14.79 -2.55
N ASN A 105 -9.14 15.54 -2.23
CA ASN A 105 -9.07 16.98 -1.99
C ASN A 105 -8.84 17.28 -0.51
N GLN A 106 -7.97 18.25 -0.24
CA GLN A 106 -7.71 18.73 1.12
C GLN A 106 -8.76 19.72 1.61
N GLN A 107 -9.36 20.49 0.69
CA GLN A 107 -10.31 21.56 1.01
C GLN A 107 -11.73 21.13 0.63
N ALA A 108 -12.64 21.11 1.61
CA ALA A 108 -14.01 20.66 1.41
C ALA A 108 -14.79 21.44 0.34
N LYS A 109 -14.40 22.71 0.06
CA LYS A 109 -15.00 23.53 -1.00
C LYS A 109 -14.84 22.95 -2.41
N PHE A 110 -13.86 22.07 -2.63
CA PHE A 110 -13.64 21.41 -3.91
C PHE A 110 -14.20 19.98 -3.93
N GLY A 111 -15.03 19.61 -2.96
CA GLY A 111 -15.51 18.24 -2.81
C GLY A 111 -14.49 17.34 -2.11
N ASP A 112 -14.75 16.04 -2.16
CA ASP A 112 -13.97 15.02 -1.43
C ASP A 112 -12.81 14.49 -2.28
N TYR A 113 -13.05 14.31 -3.59
CA TYR A 113 -12.04 13.92 -4.57
C TYR A 113 -12.12 14.82 -5.79
N GLN A 114 -11.05 14.84 -6.58
CA GLN A 114 -10.98 15.56 -7.84
C GLN A 114 -10.44 14.64 -8.94
N CYS A 115 -11.09 14.66 -10.10
CA CYS A 115 -10.55 14.05 -11.32
C CYS A 115 -9.93 15.13 -12.22
N ASN A 116 -8.65 14.97 -12.52
CA ASN A 116 -7.80 15.90 -13.26
C ASN A 116 -7.51 15.46 -14.70
N SER A 117 -8.18 14.39 -15.16
CA SER A 117 -7.93 13.76 -16.46
C SER A 117 -8.21 14.64 -17.67
N ALA A 118 -9.20 15.55 -17.58
CA ALA A 118 -9.69 16.31 -18.73
C ALA A 118 -8.61 17.15 -19.43
N MET A 119 -7.71 17.75 -18.66
CA MET A 119 -6.63 18.60 -19.20
C MET A 119 -5.61 17.79 -19.99
N ALA A 120 -5.18 16.65 -19.44
CA ALA A 120 -4.21 15.78 -20.10
C ALA A 120 -4.81 15.13 -21.36
N MET A 121 -6.11 14.77 -21.34
CA MET A 121 -6.81 14.31 -22.54
C MET A 121 -6.95 15.39 -23.61
N ALA A 122 -7.21 16.65 -23.25
CA ALA A 122 -7.23 17.75 -24.21
C ALA A 122 -5.87 17.91 -24.92
N GLN A 123 -4.77 17.74 -24.19
CA GLN A 123 -3.42 17.76 -24.76
C GLN A 123 -3.19 16.58 -25.72
N MET A 124 -3.63 15.37 -25.37
CA MET A 124 -3.55 14.18 -26.24
C MET A 124 -4.36 14.34 -27.52
N LEU A 125 -5.60 14.83 -27.43
CA LEU A 125 -6.46 15.09 -28.59
C LEU A 125 -5.86 16.17 -29.49
N LYS A 126 -5.28 17.22 -28.90
CA LYS A 126 -4.57 18.26 -29.64
C LYS A 126 -3.39 17.70 -30.43
N ALA A 127 -2.64 16.75 -29.84
CA ALA A 127 -1.54 16.07 -30.54
C ALA A 127 -2.03 15.21 -31.73
N LYS A 128 -3.25 14.69 -31.68
CA LYS A 128 -3.93 14.01 -32.80
C LYS A 128 -4.61 14.99 -33.79
N GLY A 129 -4.40 16.30 -33.64
CA GLY A 129 -4.97 17.33 -34.52
C GLY A 129 -6.38 17.80 -34.14
N VAL A 130 -6.96 17.30 -33.04
CA VAL A 130 -8.31 17.66 -32.60
C VAL A 130 -8.21 18.62 -31.41
N LYS A 131 -8.54 19.90 -31.63
CA LYS A 131 -8.54 20.91 -30.56
C LYS A 131 -9.89 20.89 -29.84
N VAL A 132 -9.91 20.38 -28.61
CA VAL A 132 -11.11 20.36 -27.75
C VAL A 132 -10.82 21.12 -26.45
N ASN A 133 -11.81 21.84 -25.94
CA ASN A 133 -11.71 22.52 -24.64
C ASN A 133 -11.75 21.47 -23.51
N PRO A 134 -10.82 21.47 -22.54
CA PRO A 134 -10.85 20.51 -21.44
C PRO A 134 -12.16 20.55 -20.63
N ARG A 135 -12.87 21.69 -20.59
CA ARG A 135 -14.18 21.78 -19.95
C ARG A 135 -15.25 20.94 -20.65
N GLU A 136 -15.27 20.95 -21.98
CA GLU A 136 -16.18 20.13 -22.78
C GLU A 136 -15.89 18.62 -22.60
N ILE A 137 -14.61 18.27 -22.45
CA ILE A 137 -14.20 16.90 -22.13
C ILE A 137 -14.75 16.49 -20.77
N ALA A 138 -14.61 17.34 -19.76
CA ALA A 138 -15.14 17.10 -18.42
C ALA A 138 -16.68 16.94 -18.43
N GLU A 139 -17.39 17.79 -19.17
CA GLU A 139 -18.85 17.70 -19.33
C GLU A 139 -19.28 16.38 -19.95
N LYS A 140 -18.61 15.94 -21.02
CA LYS A 140 -18.89 14.63 -21.66
C LYS A 140 -18.66 13.46 -20.71
N ILE A 141 -17.60 13.49 -19.90
CA ILE A 141 -17.34 12.44 -18.91
C ILE A 141 -18.45 12.38 -17.88
N VAL A 142 -18.87 13.54 -17.34
CA VAL A 142 -19.93 13.60 -16.33
C VAL A 142 -21.27 13.13 -16.89
N GLN A 143 -21.59 13.44 -18.15
CA GLN A 143 -22.81 12.96 -18.81
C GLN A 143 -22.84 11.45 -19.01
N ASN A 144 -21.69 10.82 -19.26
CA ASN A 144 -21.56 9.37 -19.43
C ASN A 144 -21.22 8.64 -18.12
N LEU A 145 -21.25 9.33 -16.99
CA LEU A 145 -21.05 8.71 -15.68
C LEU A 145 -22.29 7.88 -15.33
N SER A 146 -22.13 6.56 -15.25
CA SER A 146 -23.22 5.67 -14.83
C SER A 146 -23.65 5.97 -13.39
N ASP A 147 -24.94 5.81 -13.09
CA ASP A 147 -25.43 5.90 -11.71
C ASP A 147 -24.71 4.86 -10.84
N ASN A 148 -24.29 5.31 -9.66
CA ASN A 148 -23.43 4.52 -8.78
C ASN A 148 -23.70 4.85 -7.31
N GLU A 149 -23.36 3.91 -6.42
CA GLU A 149 -23.60 4.04 -4.97
C GLU A 149 -22.63 5.04 -4.29
N LEU A 150 -21.56 5.47 -4.95
CA LEU A 150 -20.47 6.26 -4.37
C LEU A 150 -20.69 7.77 -4.48
N VAL A 151 -21.07 8.26 -5.66
CA VAL A 151 -21.04 9.67 -6.02
C VAL A 151 -22.42 10.30 -5.82
N GLN A 152 -22.48 11.33 -4.96
CA GLN A 152 -23.71 12.10 -4.72
C GLN A 152 -23.90 13.17 -5.79
N LYS A 153 -22.84 13.91 -6.10
CA LYS A 153 -22.83 14.94 -7.14
C LYS A 153 -21.41 15.16 -7.66
N THR A 154 -21.32 15.66 -8.88
CA THR A 154 -20.08 16.10 -9.52
C THR A 154 -20.21 17.55 -9.93
N GLU A 155 -19.16 18.35 -9.73
CA GLU A 155 -19.11 19.76 -10.10
C GLU A 155 -17.90 20.04 -10.98
N ILE A 156 -18.08 20.76 -12.08
CA ILE A 156 -16.97 21.11 -12.98
C ILE A 156 -16.46 22.51 -12.64
N ALA A 157 -15.20 22.58 -12.21
CA ALA A 157 -14.54 23.81 -11.80
C ALA A 157 -13.33 24.15 -12.70
N GLY A 158 -13.04 25.44 -12.82
CA GLY A 158 -11.86 25.94 -13.55
C GLY A 158 -11.81 25.47 -15.02
N PRO A 159 -10.61 25.10 -15.54
CA PRO A 159 -10.42 24.72 -16.93
C PRO A 159 -10.97 23.34 -17.30
N GLY A 160 -11.30 22.49 -16.33
CA GLY A 160 -11.76 21.12 -16.56
C GLY A 160 -11.58 20.19 -15.36
N PHE A 161 -11.56 20.73 -14.13
CA PHE A 161 -11.47 19.93 -12.91
C PHE A 161 -12.85 19.36 -12.59
N ILE A 162 -12.94 18.06 -12.32
CA ILE A 162 -14.19 17.42 -11.91
C ILE A 162 -14.11 17.14 -10.42
N ASN A 163 -14.79 17.97 -9.62
CA ASN A 163 -14.92 17.81 -8.18
C ASN A 163 -16.01 16.78 -7.88
N ILE A 164 -15.74 15.85 -6.96
CA ILE A 164 -16.58 14.69 -6.65
C ILE A 164 -17.00 14.77 -5.19
N HIS A 165 -18.30 14.70 -4.94
CA HIS A 165 -18.88 14.62 -3.58
C HIS A 165 -19.44 13.22 -3.35
N LEU A 166 -19.04 12.59 -2.24
CA LEU A 166 -19.47 11.23 -1.89
C LEU A 166 -20.86 11.20 -1.25
N LYS A 167 -21.61 10.13 -1.48
CA LYS A 167 -22.88 9.87 -0.78
C LYS A 167 -22.61 9.57 0.70
N LYS A 168 -23.25 10.32 1.60
CA LYS A 168 -23.12 10.12 3.06
C LYS A 168 -23.53 8.71 3.52
N THR A 169 -24.60 8.18 2.93
CA THR A 169 -25.12 6.83 3.22
C THR A 169 -24.08 5.75 2.88
N PHE A 170 -23.32 5.93 1.80
CA PHE A 170 -22.26 5.01 1.40
C PHE A 170 -21.09 5.03 2.38
N VAL A 171 -20.63 6.23 2.79
CA VAL A 171 -19.56 6.37 3.80
C VAL A 171 -19.99 5.77 5.14
N SER A 172 -21.23 6.01 5.57
CA SER A 172 -21.80 5.39 6.78
C SER A 172 -21.78 3.86 6.72
N LYS A 173 -22.23 3.28 5.60
CA LYS A 173 -22.22 1.82 5.37
C LYS A 173 -20.80 1.24 5.45
N LEU A 174 -19.79 1.93 4.91
CA LEU A 174 -18.39 1.49 5.00
C LEU A 174 -17.85 1.54 6.43
N LEU A 175 -18.20 2.58 7.21
CA LEU A 175 -17.82 2.68 8.62
C LEU A 175 -18.48 1.58 9.46
N SER A 176 -19.76 1.28 9.23
CA SER A 176 -20.43 0.15 9.89
C SER A 176 -19.79 -1.20 9.51
N ASN A 177 -19.44 -1.39 8.23
CA ASN A 177 -18.74 -2.60 7.78
C ASN A 177 -17.39 -2.78 8.51
N LEU A 178 -16.60 -1.71 8.61
CA LEU A 178 -15.34 -1.68 9.38
C LEU A 178 -15.54 -2.09 10.84
N LEU A 179 -16.58 -1.58 11.49
CA LEU A 179 -16.85 -1.86 12.90
C LEU A 179 -17.31 -3.31 13.14
N ILE A 180 -18.09 -3.88 12.22
CA ILE A 180 -18.64 -5.24 12.35
C ILE A 180 -17.58 -6.30 11.99
N ASN A 181 -16.87 -6.12 10.87
CA ASN A 181 -15.92 -7.09 10.34
C ASN A 181 -14.47 -6.84 10.77
N GLY A 182 -14.21 -5.69 11.39
CA GLY A 182 -12.88 -5.24 11.79
C GLY A 182 -12.10 -4.60 10.64
N VAL A 183 -10.91 -4.09 10.97
CA VAL A 183 -9.99 -3.50 10.00
C VAL A 183 -9.33 -4.61 9.19
N GLN A 184 -9.90 -4.93 8.02
CA GLN A 184 -9.38 -5.93 7.09
C GLN A 184 -8.96 -5.29 5.76
N PRO A 185 -7.81 -5.68 5.19
CA PRO A 185 -7.38 -5.17 3.90
C PRO A 185 -8.35 -5.59 2.78
N PRO A 186 -8.34 -4.90 1.63
CA PRO A 186 -8.94 -5.44 0.42
C PRO A 186 -8.31 -6.80 0.06
N PRO A 187 -9.08 -7.79 -0.42
CA PRO A 187 -8.56 -9.11 -0.74
C PRO A 187 -7.57 -9.03 -1.91
N LEU A 188 -6.45 -9.73 -1.80
CA LEU A 188 -5.52 -9.88 -2.91
C LEU A 188 -6.10 -10.87 -3.94
N PRO A 189 -5.96 -10.59 -5.26
CA PRO A 189 -6.44 -11.48 -6.31
C PRO A 189 -5.67 -12.82 -6.34
N ALA A 190 -4.41 -12.82 -5.91
CA ALA A 190 -3.60 -14.02 -5.77
C ALA A 190 -2.57 -13.84 -4.65
N ARG A 191 -2.34 -14.90 -3.86
CA ARG A 191 -1.31 -14.91 -2.83
C ARG A 191 0.07 -14.90 -3.50
N LYS A 192 0.82 -13.82 -3.32
CA LYS A 192 2.20 -13.69 -3.79
C LYS A 192 3.16 -13.87 -2.62
N ARG A 193 4.36 -14.39 -2.90
CA ARG A 193 5.45 -14.47 -1.93
C ARG A 193 6.32 -13.22 -2.00
N VAL A 194 6.60 -12.63 -0.83
CA VAL A 194 7.47 -11.46 -0.67
C VAL A 194 8.58 -11.84 0.30
N ILE A 195 9.83 -11.63 -0.12
CA ILE A 195 10.99 -11.86 0.72
C ILE A 195 11.54 -10.49 1.09
N VAL A 196 11.74 -10.25 2.39
CA VAL A 196 12.29 -8.99 2.88
C VAL A 196 13.57 -9.29 3.64
N ASP A 197 14.68 -8.74 3.16
CA ASP A 197 16.00 -8.81 3.80
C ASP A 197 16.23 -7.51 4.58
N PHE A 198 16.44 -7.63 5.90
CA PHE A 198 16.61 -6.48 6.78
C PHE A 198 17.33 -6.87 8.08
N SER A 199 17.71 -5.85 8.86
CA SER A 199 18.58 -5.97 10.04
C SER A 199 20.03 -6.28 9.69
N SER A 200 20.28 -7.49 9.20
CA SER A 200 21.53 -7.97 8.58
C SER A 200 22.83 -7.44 9.22
N PRO A 201 23.01 -7.58 10.56
CA PRO A 201 24.22 -7.14 11.23
C PRO A 201 25.41 -8.06 10.93
N ASN A 202 26.61 -7.50 10.98
CA ASN A 202 27.84 -8.28 10.93
C ASN A 202 28.11 -8.95 12.27
N ILE A 203 28.21 -10.28 12.29
CA ILE A 203 28.48 -11.03 13.52
C ILE A 203 29.87 -10.63 14.06
N ALA A 204 29.95 -10.55 15.39
CA ALA A 204 31.12 -10.10 16.15
C ALA A 204 31.52 -8.63 15.99
N LYS A 205 30.73 -7.84 15.26
CA LYS A 205 30.75 -6.37 15.36
C LYS A 205 29.50 -5.91 16.11
N GLU A 206 29.59 -4.75 16.76
CA GLU A 206 28.43 -4.16 17.40
C GLU A 206 27.38 -3.71 16.39
N MET A 207 26.12 -3.94 16.74
CA MET A 207 24.99 -3.44 15.99
C MET A 207 24.84 -1.94 16.23
N HIS A 208 25.22 -1.13 15.24
CA HIS A 208 25.03 0.33 15.28
C HIS A 208 23.66 0.79 14.76
N VAL A 209 23.36 2.08 14.90
CA VAL A 209 22.09 2.73 14.52
C VAL A 209 21.68 2.48 13.05
N GLY A 210 22.63 2.36 12.12
CA GLY A 210 22.32 1.97 10.73
C GLY A 210 21.58 0.62 10.60
N HIS A 211 22.02 -0.42 11.33
CA HIS A 211 21.33 -1.71 11.36
C HIS A 211 19.97 -1.60 12.07
N LEU A 212 19.87 -0.74 13.08
CA LEU A 212 18.62 -0.47 13.78
C LEU A 212 17.57 0.14 12.84
N ARG A 213 17.94 1.12 12.00
CA ARG A 213 17.04 1.70 10.99
C ARG A 213 16.51 0.63 10.04
N SER A 214 17.42 -0.19 9.49
CA SER A 214 17.05 -1.33 8.64
C SER A 214 16.10 -2.30 9.37
N THR A 215 16.36 -2.58 10.64
CA THR A 215 15.53 -3.46 11.48
C THR A 215 14.10 -2.94 11.62
N ILE A 216 13.95 -1.65 11.91
CA ILE A 216 12.64 -1.01 12.14
C ILE A 216 11.85 -0.92 10.82
N ILE A 217 12.47 -0.39 9.77
CA ILE A 217 11.83 -0.22 8.46
C ILE A 217 11.45 -1.58 7.88
N GLY A 218 12.35 -2.55 7.93
CA GLY A 218 12.11 -3.90 7.41
C GLY A 218 11.01 -4.65 8.16
N ASP A 219 11.01 -4.59 9.50
CA ASP A 219 9.93 -5.20 10.31
C ASP A 219 8.57 -4.59 9.97
N SER A 220 8.49 -3.26 9.85
CA SER A 220 7.25 -2.57 9.52
C SER A 220 6.74 -2.91 8.12
N MET A 221 7.63 -3.02 7.13
CA MET A 221 7.28 -3.49 5.78
C MET A 221 6.74 -4.91 5.80
N CYS A 222 7.39 -5.82 6.54
CA CYS A 222 6.92 -7.20 6.67
C CYS A 222 5.49 -7.26 7.23
N ARG A 223 5.22 -6.49 8.29
CA ARG A 223 3.89 -6.40 8.90
C ARG A 223 2.85 -5.83 7.94
N LEU A 224 3.21 -4.84 7.12
CA LEU A 224 2.34 -4.31 6.08
C LEU A 224 1.95 -5.41 5.07
N PHE A 225 2.94 -6.11 4.52
CA PHE A 225 2.71 -7.19 3.55
C PHE A 225 1.91 -8.35 4.17
N GLU A 226 2.20 -8.74 5.41
CA GLU A 226 1.43 -9.74 6.16
C GLU A 226 -0.02 -9.29 6.37
N PHE A 227 -0.22 -8.03 6.77
CA PHE A 227 -1.56 -7.47 6.95
C PHE A 227 -2.37 -7.54 5.66
N LEU A 228 -1.76 -7.27 4.50
CA LEU A 228 -2.40 -7.34 3.19
C LEU A 228 -2.60 -8.77 2.66
N GLY A 229 -2.06 -9.79 3.33
CA GLY A 229 -2.23 -11.20 2.97
C GLY A 229 -1.16 -11.79 2.05
N TYR A 230 0.01 -11.14 1.92
CA TYR A 230 1.17 -11.72 1.22
C TYR A 230 1.80 -12.84 2.05
N ASP A 231 2.46 -13.79 1.38
CA ASP A 231 3.32 -14.79 2.03
C ASP A 231 4.71 -14.19 2.28
N VAL A 232 4.95 -13.71 3.49
CA VAL A 232 6.17 -12.95 3.81
C VAL A 232 7.24 -13.85 4.43
N LEU A 233 8.42 -13.87 3.82
CA LEU A 233 9.62 -14.48 4.39
C LEU A 233 10.56 -13.37 4.87
N ARG A 234 10.76 -13.33 6.20
CA ARG A 234 11.66 -12.40 6.87
C ARG A 234 13.06 -12.99 6.89
N LEU A 235 14.00 -12.37 6.17
CA LEU A 235 15.39 -12.80 6.13
C LEU A 235 16.25 -11.85 6.94
N ASN A 236 17.07 -12.44 7.82
CA ASN A 236 18.17 -11.74 8.47
C ASN A 236 19.46 -12.22 7.81
N HIS A 237 19.97 -11.45 6.85
CA HIS A 237 21.19 -11.78 6.10
C HIS A 237 22.42 -11.37 6.91
N VAL A 238 22.60 -12.06 8.04
CA VAL A 238 23.71 -11.82 8.96
C VAL A 238 25.05 -11.94 8.24
N GLY A 239 25.97 -11.04 8.54
CA GLY A 239 27.35 -11.10 8.07
C GLY A 239 28.14 -12.14 8.86
N ASP A 240 27.75 -13.40 8.70
CA ASP A 240 28.30 -14.57 9.39
C ASP A 240 29.43 -15.27 8.60
N TRP A 241 29.77 -14.70 7.44
CA TRP A 241 30.78 -15.17 6.53
C TRP A 241 31.79 -14.07 6.19
N GLY A 242 33.01 -14.20 6.71
CA GLY A 242 34.06 -13.20 6.48
C GLY A 242 35.38 -13.53 7.15
N THR A 243 36.44 -12.82 6.76
CA THR A 243 37.79 -13.01 7.31
C THR A 243 37.89 -12.73 8.81
N GLN A 244 36.96 -11.93 9.33
CA GLN A 244 36.78 -11.66 10.76
C GLN A 244 36.49 -12.91 11.59
N PHE A 245 35.85 -13.95 11.04
CA PHE A 245 35.68 -15.22 11.75
C PHE A 245 36.96 -16.02 11.86
N GLY A 246 37.85 -15.88 10.88
CA GLY A 246 39.18 -16.48 10.92
C GLY A 246 39.96 -16.05 12.15
N MET A 247 40.02 -14.74 12.39
CA MET A 247 40.72 -14.18 13.56
C MET A 247 40.02 -14.55 14.86
N LEU A 248 38.68 -14.59 14.90
CA LEU A 248 37.95 -14.98 16.11
C LEU A 248 38.15 -16.45 16.46
N ILE A 249 38.13 -17.35 15.47
CA ILE A 249 38.36 -18.78 15.67
C ILE A 249 39.82 -19.03 16.08
N ALA A 250 40.79 -18.37 15.43
CA ALA A 250 42.20 -18.47 15.82
C ALA A 250 42.42 -17.94 17.25
N HIS A 251 41.75 -16.84 17.62
CA HIS A 251 41.80 -16.29 18.96
C HIS A 251 41.13 -17.22 20.00
N LEU A 252 40.00 -17.83 19.63
CA LEU A 252 39.28 -18.80 20.47
C LEU A 252 40.14 -20.04 20.76
N GLN A 253 40.84 -20.57 19.75
CA GLN A 253 41.74 -21.71 19.89
C GLN A 253 42.88 -21.41 20.87
N ASP A 254 43.44 -20.21 20.83
CA ASP A 254 44.52 -19.80 21.73
C ASP A 254 44.02 -19.54 23.17
N LYS A 255 42.86 -18.88 23.31
CA LYS A 255 42.33 -18.44 24.61
C LYS A 255 41.60 -19.56 25.37
N PHE A 256 40.97 -20.47 24.63
CA PHE A 256 40.20 -21.60 25.19
C PHE A 256 40.50 -22.88 24.40
N PRO A 257 41.62 -23.57 24.67
CA PRO A 257 42.04 -24.75 23.91
C PRO A 257 41.03 -25.91 23.99
N ASN A 258 40.22 -25.94 25.04
CA ASN A 258 39.18 -26.93 25.33
C ASN A 258 37.77 -26.51 24.89
N TYR A 259 37.62 -25.52 24.00
CA TYR A 259 36.31 -25.05 23.52
C TYR A 259 35.43 -26.15 22.89
N LEU A 260 36.05 -27.26 22.44
CA LEU A 260 35.34 -28.43 21.89
C LEU A 260 34.60 -29.23 22.96
N THR A 261 35.02 -29.18 24.22
CA THR A 261 34.46 -29.94 25.34
C THR A 261 33.77 -29.06 26.38
N VAL A 262 34.23 -27.81 26.57
CA VAL A 262 33.67 -26.87 27.55
C VAL A 262 33.22 -25.59 26.82
N SER A 263 31.97 -25.18 27.06
CA SER A 263 31.46 -23.93 26.49
C SER A 263 32.27 -22.74 27.02
N PRO A 264 32.86 -21.89 26.16
CA PRO A 264 33.71 -20.80 26.61
C PRO A 264 32.87 -19.68 27.26
N PRO A 265 33.35 -19.06 28.36
CA PRO A 265 32.65 -17.99 29.06
C PRO A 265 32.88 -16.63 28.36
N ILE A 266 32.41 -16.49 27.13
CA ILE A 266 32.50 -15.23 26.38
C ILE A 266 31.25 -14.41 26.72
N SER A 267 31.38 -13.42 27.61
CA SER A 267 30.28 -12.53 27.97
C SER A 267 30.23 -11.27 27.09
N ASP A 268 31.39 -10.74 26.70
CA ASP A 268 31.50 -9.55 25.85
C ASP A 268 32.25 -9.88 24.55
N LEU A 269 31.48 -10.00 23.47
CA LEU A 269 31.98 -10.32 22.14
C LEU A 269 32.77 -9.15 21.51
N GLN A 270 32.53 -7.90 21.93
CA GLN A 270 33.21 -6.73 21.39
C GLN A 270 34.67 -6.67 21.89
N SER A 271 34.89 -6.89 23.18
CA SER A 271 36.24 -7.00 23.74
C SER A 271 37.01 -8.15 23.11
N PHE A 272 36.36 -9.31 22.94
CA PHE A 272 36.95 -10.47 22.28
C PHE A 272 37.33 -10.18 20.81
N TYR A 273 36.48 -9.45 20.07
CA TYR A 273 36.79 -8.99 18.72
C TYR A 273 37.98 -8.01 18.71
N LYS A 274 37.99 -7.00 19.58
CA LYS A 274 39.08 -5.99 19.65
C LYS A 274 40.43 -6.65 19.97
N GLU A 275 40.46 -7.61 20.88
CA GLU A 275 41.65 -8.41 21.18
C GLU A 275 42.12 -9.20 19.95
N SER A 276 41.21 -9.92 19.28
CA SER A 276 41.55 -10.67 18.07
C SER A 276 42.04 -9.77 16.93
N LYS A 277 41.49 -8.55 16.81
CA LYS A 277 41.86 -7.57 15.79
C LYS A 277 43.24 -6.99 16.05
N LYS A 278 43.56 -6.68 17.31
CA LYS A 278 44.90 -6.23 17.71
C LYS A 278 45.96 -7.29 17.34
N ARG A 279 45.70 -8.56 17.69
CA ARG A 279 46.58 -9.68 17.34
C ARG A 279 46.69 -9.87 15.83
N PHE A 280 45.60 -9.67 15.09
CA PHE A 280 45.59 -9.73 13.63
C PHE A 280 46.47 -8.66 12.96
N ASP A 281 46.52 -7.47 13.55
CA ASP A 281 47.30 -6.34 13.00
C ASP A 281 48.78 -6.39 13.45
N GLU A 282 49.07 -6.93 14.64
CA GLU A 282 50.41 -6.95 15.24
C GLU A 282 51.19 -8.28 15.03
N GLU A 283 50.52 -9.43 14.89
CA GLU A 283 51.16 -10.76 14.80
C GLU A 283 51.03 -11.38 13.38
N GLU A 284 52.14 -11.44 12.63
CA GLU A 284 52.22 -12.05 11.27
C GLU A 284 51.76 -13.53 11.24
N ASP A 285 52.16 -14.32 12.24
CA ASP A 285 51.79 -15.75 12.32
C ASP A 285 50.32 -15.96 12.67
N PHE A 286 49.76 -15.11 13.53
CA PHE A 286 48.32 -15.12 13.83
C PHE A 286 47.50 -14.75 12.60
N LYS A 287 47.95 -13.77 11.80
CA LYS A 287 47.30 -13.38 10.55
C LYS A 287 47.25 -14.53 9.53
N LYS A 288 48.34 -15.29 9.37
CA LYS A 288 48.37 -16.50 8.52
C LYS A 288 47.39 -17.57 9.02
N ARG A 289 47.37 -17.83 10.34
CA ARG A 289 46.41 -18.79 10.95
C ARG A 289 44.97 -18.33 10.77
N ALA A 290 44.68 -17.05 10.97
CA ALA A 290 43.34 -16.49 10.78
C ALA A 290 42.83 -16.73 9.35
N TYR A 291 43.65 -16.48 8.32
CA TYR A 291 43.26 -16.80 6.93
C TYR A 291 43.04 -18.30 6.71
N GLN A 292 43.90 -19.15 7.27
CA GLN A 292 43.72 -20.60 7.19
C GLN A 292 42.42 -21.06 7.85
N CYS A 293 42.07 -20.51 9.03
CA CYS A 293 40.82 -20.81 9.72
C CYS A 293 39.58 -20.47 8.88
N VAL A 294 39.62 -19.39 8.08
CA VAL A 294 38.52 -19.05 7.16
C VAL A 294 38.37 -20.12 6.08
N VAL A 295 39.48 -20.53 5.46
CA VAL A 295 39.47 -21.55 4.41
C VAL A 295 38.97 -22.89 4.94
N ARG A 296 39.36 -23.25 6.18
CA ARG A 296 38.89 -24.47 6.86
C ARG A 296 37.41 -24.41 7.24
N LEU A 297 36.93 -23.25 7.67
CA LEU A 297 35.49 -23.01 7.89
C LEU A 297 34.70 -23.11 6.57
N GLN A 298 35.21 -22.54 5.48
CA GLN A 298 34.64 -22.64 4.13
C GLN A 298 34.59 -24.07 3.62
N SER A 299 35.58 -24.88 3.99
CA SER A 299 35.68 -26.31 3.65
C SER A 299 34.78 -27.20 4.52
N LYS A 300 33.98 -26.61 5.41
CA LYS A 300 33.02 -27.29 6.31
C LYS A 300 33.66 -28.28 7.28
N GLU A 301 34.87 -27.99 7.76
CA GLU A 301 35.51 -28.83 8.77
C GLU A 301 34.72 -28.84 10.11
N PRO A 302 34.42 -30.01 10.71
CA PRO A 302 33.52 -30.13 11.86
C PRO A 302 33.90 -29.28 13.08
N ASP A 303 35.19 -29.23 13.42
CA ASP A 303 35.69 -28.50 14.59
C ASP A 303 35.57 -26.97 14.42
N PHE A 304 35.78 -26.48 13.19
CA PHE A 304 35.68 -25.07 12.84
C PHE A 304 34.21 -24.60 12.77
N ILE A 305 33.31 -25.45 12.26
CA ILE A 305 31.86 -25.19 12.31
C ILE A 305 31.39 -25.13 13.78
N LYS A 306 31.89 -26.03 14.64
CA LYS A 306 31.55 -26.04 16.07
C LYS A 306 32.01 -24.76 16.77
N ALA A 307 33.23 -24.30 16.52
CA ALA A 307 33.74 -23.01 17.01
C ALA A 307 32.85 -21.83 16.55
N TRP A 308 32.47 -21.81 15.26
CA TRP A 308 31.63 -20.77 14.68
C TRP A 308 30.21 -20.74 15.29
N ASN A 309 29.58 -21.90 15.47
CA ASN A 309 28.26 -22.00 16.13
C ASN A 309 28.28 -21.45 17.55
N LEU A 310 29.31 -21.78 18.34
CA LEU A 310 29.47 -21.29 19.72
C LEU A 310 29.59 -19.76 19.78
N ILE A 311 30.37 -19.16 18.87
CA ILE A 311 30.51 -17.70 18.76
C ILE A 311 29.17 -17.04 18.38
N CYS A 312 28.43 -17.64 17.44
CA CYS A 312 27.12 -17.14 17.02
C CYS A 312 26.06 -17.26 18.13
N ASP A 313 26.08 -18.33 18.94
CA ASP A 313 25.13 -18.55 20.02
C ASP A 313 25.27 -17.57 21.18
N VAL A 314 26.51 -17.17 21.50
CA VAL A 314 26.78 -16.11 22.48
C VAL A 314 26.19 -14.77 22.00
N SER A 315 26.34 -14.44 20.72
CA SER A 315 25.77 -13.21 20.14
C SER A 315 24.23 -13.18 20.13
N ARG A 316 23.58 -14.36 20.10
CA ARG A 316 22.11 -14.48 20.05
C ARG A 316 21.45 -14.41 21.42
N ARG A 317 22.20 -14.53 22.52
CA ARG A 317 21.70 -14.53 23.90
C ARG A 317 21.84 -13.13 24.54
N GLY A 318 21.08 -12.15 24.04
CA GLY A 318 20.98 -10.80 24.62
C GLY A 318 19.64 -10.56 25.32
N GLU A 319 19.69 -10.47 26.66
CA GLU A 319 18.79 -9.81 27.62
C GLU A 319 17.25 -9.86 27.45
N GLY A 320 16.60 -10.70 28.25
CA GLY A 320 15.28 -10.47 28.85
C GLY A 320 15.43 -10.62 30.36
N VAL A 321 14.80 -9.83 31.23
CA VAL A 321 13.37 -9.86 31.62
C VAL A 321 13.05 -8.59 32.43
N LEU A 322 11.78 -8.17 32.51
CA LEU A 322 11.21 -7.56 33.73
C LEU A 322 9.67 -7.54 33.74
N THR A 323 9.11 -7.67 34.95
CA THR A 323 7.77 -7.23 35.37
C THR A 323 7.92 -6.51 36.73
N PRO A 324 7.36 -5.29 36.91
CA PRO A 324 5.94 -5.06 37.25
C PRO A 324 5.15 -4.41 36.08
N GLU A 325 4.04 -5.03 35.73
CA GLU A 325 3.63 -5.19 34.33
C GLU A 325 3.01 -3.96 33.65
N GLU A 326 2.31 -3.07 34.34
CA GLU A 326 1.60 -1.95 33.68
C GLU A 326 2.51 -0.74 33.42
N LEU A 327 3.28 -0.31 34.41
CA LEU A 327 4.29 0.76 34.24
C LEU A 327 5.35 0.34 33.22
N THR A 328 5.79 -0.92 33.29
CA THR A 328 6.76 -1.48 32.33
C THR A 328 6.18 -1.55 30.92
N ARG A 329 4.89 -1.89 30.77
CA ARG A 329 4.22 -1.89 29.46
C ARG A 329 4.13 -0.48 28.87
N ALA A 330 3.73 0.51 29.65
CA ALA A 330 3.67 1.90 29.22
C ALA A 330 5.05 2.45 28.85
N GLN A 331 6.05 2.26 29.72
CA GLN A 331 7.42 2.71 29.47
C GLN A 331 8.02 2.07 28.21
N ARG A 332 7.84 0.75 28.02
CA ARG A 332 8.34 0.05 26.82
C ARG A 332 7.60 0.50 25.56
N ALA A 333 6.28 0.68 25.63
CA ALA A 333 5.49 1.15 24.51
C ALA A 333 5.92 2.55 24.05
N VAL A 334 6.12 3.49 24.99
CA VAL A 334 6.60 4.84 24.69
C VAL A 334 8.03 4.81 24.17
N ALA A 335 8.96 4.15 24.88
CA ALA A 335 10.36 4.14 24.50
C ALA A 335 10.57 3.54 23.09
N PHE A 336 10.06 2.33 22.84
CA PHE A 336 10.19 1.71 21.53
C PHE A 336 9.32 2.40 20.48
N GLY A 337 8.14 2.89 20.86
CA GLY A 337 7.24 3.62 19.98
C GLY A 337 7.88 4.89 19.44
N CYS A 338 8.47 5.72 20.31
CA CYS A 338 9.13 6.96 19.93
C CYS A 338 10.36 6.73 19.06
N ILE A 339 11.20 5.74 19.38
CA ILE A 339 12.38 5.41 18.57
C ILE A 339 11.95 4.95 17.17
N LYS A 340 10.99 4.02 17.09
CA LYS A 340 10.50 3.50 15.80
C LYS A 340 9.82 4.59 14.98
N TYR A 341 8.90 5.33 15.61
CA TYR A 341 8.12 6.34 14.93
C TYR A 341 8.97 7.50 14.44
N ALA A 342 9.95 7.96 15.23
CA ALA A 342 10.81 9.05 14.82
C ALA A 342 11.66 8.70 13.60
N ASP A 343 12.04 7.45 13.40
CA ASP A 343 12.68 7.02 12.15
C ASP A 343 11.66 6.92 11.00
N LEU A 344 10.54 6.21 11.24
CA LEU A 344 9.53 5.95 10.21
C LEU A 344 8.79 7.19 9.71
N SER A 345 8.64 8.23 10.54
CA SER A 345 7.96 9.48 10.20
C SER A 345 8.77 10.41 9.30
N HIS A 346 10.07 10.14 9.14
CA HIS A 346 10.92 10.85 8.20
C HIS A 346 11.05 10.04 6.90
N ASN A 347 11.33 10.73 5.80
CA ASN A 347 11.59 10.05 4.54
C ASN A 347 12.83 9.15 4.68
N ARG A 348 12.66 7.84 4.47
CA ARG A 348 13.72 6.83 4.60
C ARG A 348 14.93 7.06 3.69
N ILE A 349 14.79 7.86 2.63
CA ILE A 349 15.88 8.20 1.70
C ILE A 349 16.79 9.28 2.30
N ASN A 350 16.27 10.10 3.21
CA ASN A 350 16.99 11.20 3.80
C ASN A 350 17.80 10.77 5.04
N ASP A 351 18.76 11.61 5.40
CA ASP A 351 19.47 11.50 6.66
C ASP A 351 18.52 11.65 7.85
N TYR A 352 18.71 10.81 8.85
CA TYR A 352 17.91 10.81 10.06
C TYR A 352 18.67 11.45 11.22
N VAL A 353 18.08 12.48 11.82
CA VAL A 353 18.63 13.18 12.98
C VAL A 353 18.06 12.56 14.26
N PHE A 354 18.89 11.79 14.96
CA PHE A 354 18.51 11.18 16.24
C PHE A 354 18.50 12.24 17.35
N SER A 355 17.31 12.57 17.86
CA SER A 355 17.13 13.54 18.96
C SER A 355 16.09 13.03 19.95
N PHE A 356 16.53 12.72 21.18
CA PHE A 356 15.64 12.24 22.24
C PHE A 356 14.55 13.26 22.58
N ASP A 357 14.92 14.54 22.71
CA ASP A 357 13.98 15.61 23.06
C ASP A 357 12.87 15.73 22.02
N LYS A 358 13.22 15.69 20.72
CA LYS A 358 12.22 15.79 19.64
C LYS A 358 11.34 14.55 19.52
N MET A 359 11.88 13.34 19.72
CA MET A 359 11.09 12.11 19.58
C MET A 359 10.17 11.83 20.78
N LEU A 360 10.52 12.36 21.95
CA LEU A 360 9.76 12.22 23.20
C LEU A 360 8.85 13.42 23.48
N ASP A 361 8.85 14.45 22.63
CA ASP A 361 7.95 15.60 22.76
C ASP A 361 6.49 15.11 22.78
N ASP A 362 5.75 15.56 23.79
CA ASP A 362 4.34 15.23 24.00
C ASP A 362 3.41 15.98 23.03
N ARG A 363 3.97 16.93 22.28
CA ARG A 363 3.28 17.72 21.26
C ARG A 363 3.87 17.45 19.87
N GLY A 364 2.99 17.51 18.88
CA GLY A 364 3.36 17.38 17.47
C GLY A 364 3.32 15.94 16.96
N ASN A 365 3.99 15.72 15.82
CA ASN A 365 3.96 14.45 15.09
C ASN A 365 4.93 13.43 15.71
N THR A 366 4.60 12.93 16.90
CA THR A 366 5.39 11.96 17.67
C THR A 366 4.54 10.77 18.12
N ALA A 367 5.18 9.63 18.41
CA ALA A 367 4.48 8.49 19.00
C ALA A 367 3.92 8.81 20.39
N ALA A 368 4.58 9.67 21.17
CA ALA A 368 4.09 10.09 22.48
C ALA A 368 2.71 10.75 22.37
N TYR A 369 2.56 11.71 21.46
CA TYR A 369 1.27 12.33 21.16
C TYR A 369 0.24 11.31 20.65
N LEU A 370 0.62 10.44 19.71
CA LEU A 370 -0.31 9.47 19.12
C LEU A 370 -0.79 8.41 20.12
N LEU A 371 0.09 7.89 20.96
CA LEU A 371 -0.26 6.93 22.02
C LEU A 371 -1.17 7.60 23.06
N TYR A 372 -0.88 8.84 23.44
CA TYR A 372 -1.75 9.62 24.31
C TYR A 372 -3.14 9.85 23.68
N ALA A 373 -3.20 10.30 22.42
CA ALA A 373 -4.45 10.49 21.69
C ALA A 373 -5.26 9.19 21.60
N PHE A 374 -4.60 8.07 21.29
CA PHE A 374 -5.22 6.75 21.26
C PHE A 374 -5.85 6.35 22.60
N THR A 375 -5.11 6.51 23.70
CA THR A 375 -5.63 6.20 25.05
C THR A 375 -6.79 7.11 25.42
N ARG A 376 -6.75 8.39 25.03
CA ARG A 376 -7.85 9.34 25.22
C ARG A 376 -9.10 8.88 24.47
N ILE A 377 -8.98 8.50 23.19
CA ILE A 377 -10.11 7.98 22.37
C ILE A 377 -10.74 6.76 23.05
N ARG A 378 -9.92 5.76 23.43
CA ARG A 378 -10.38 4.56 24.13
C ARG A 378 -11.01 4.87 25.49
N SER A 379 -10.56 5.93 26.16
CA SER A 379 -11.10 6.31 27.47
C SER A 379 -12.53 6.86 27.40
N ILE A 380 -12.96 7.44 26.27
CA ILE A 380 -14.32 8.00 26.13
C ILE A 380 -15.38 6.90 26.35
N ALA A 381 -15.22 5.73 25.73
CA ALA A 381 -16.11 4.58 25.92
C ALA A 381 -16.09 4.07 27.36
N ARG A 382 -14.90 3.99 27.95
CA ARG A 382 -14.70 3.56 29.33
C ARG A 382 -15.36 4.50 30.34
N LEU A 383 -15.18 5.81 30.17
CA LEU A 383 -15.76 6.85 31.03
C LEU A 383 -17.28 6.95 30.89
N ALA A 384 -17.82 6.53 29.75
CA ALA A 384 -19.25 6.40 29.52
C ALA A 384 -19.83 5.07 30.04
N ASN A 385 -19.02 4.23 30.71
CA ASN A 385 -19.39 2.89 31.19
C ASN A 385 -19.94 1.97 30.07
N ILE A 386 -19.43 2.13 28.84
CA ILE A 386 -19.82 1.30 27.71
C ILE A 386 -18.78 0.20 27.53
N ASN A 387 -19.19 -1.04 27.72
CA ASN A 387 -18.33 -2.21 27.55
C ASN A 387 -18.21 -2.60 26.07
N GLU A 388 -17.13 -3.31 25.72
CA GLU A 388 -16.87 -3.80 24.36
C GLU A 388 -18.03 -4.60 23.73
N PRO A 389 -18.74 -5.50 24.44
CA PRO A 389 -19.90 -6.19 23.87
C PRO A 389 -21.06 -5.24 23.51
N ALA A 390 -21.23 -4.16 24.28
CA ALA A 390 -22.27 -3.16 24.01
C ALA A 390 -21.93 -2.34 22.76
N LEU A 391 -20.66 -1.96 22.57
CA LEU A 391 -20.21 -1.31 21.33
C LEU A 391 -20.40 -2.21 20.12
N ARG A 392 -20.07 -3.50 20.23
CA ARG A 392 -20.24 -4.47 19.14
C ARG A 392 -21.71 -4.62 18.74
N LYS A 393 -22.62 -4.76 19.72
CA LYS A 393 -24.06 -4.81 19.46
C LYS A 393 -24.55 -3.51 18.83
N ALA A 394 -24.08 -2.36 19.32
CA ALA A 394 -24.45 -1.06 18.78
C ALA A 394 -23.96 -0.87 17.34
N ALA A 395 -22.81 -1.42 16.96
CA ALA A 395 -22.29 -1.39 15.59
C ALA A 395 -23.18 -2.14 14.59
N GLU A 396 -23.90 -3.17 15.04
CA GLU A 396 -24.83 -3.94 14.20
C GLU A 396 -26.18 -3.25 14.03
N THR A 397 -26.63 -2.49 15.04
CA THR A 397 -27.99 -1.92 15.08
C THR A 397 -28.07 -0.42 14.79
N THR A 398 -26.97 0.32 14.96
CA THR A 398 -26.95 1.78 14.90
C THR A 398 -26.33 2.26 13.60
N GLU A 399 -27.05 3.09 12.85
CA GLU A 399 -26.51 3.77 11.68
C GLU A 399 -25.59 4.92 12.09
N VAL A 400 -24.44 5.05 11.41
CA VAL A 400 -23.49 6.15 11.66
C VAL A 400 -23.95 7.41 10.95
N LEU A 401 -24.40 8.42 11.70
CA LEU A 401 -24.80 9.71 11.14
C LEU A 401 -23.59 10.62 10.90
N LEU A 402 -23.57 11.30 9.76
CA LEU A 402 -22.47 12.17 9.30
C LEU A 402 -23.00 13.55 8.87
N ASP A 403 -23.78 14.18 9.75
CA ASP A 403 -24.46 15.43 9.44
C ASP A 403 -23.54 16.64 9.63
N HIS A 404 -22.76 16.64 10.72
CA HIS A 404 -21.84 17.72 11.01
C HIS A 404 -20.60 17.69 10.12
N GLU A 405 -20.08 18.86 9.73
CA GLU A 405 -18.90 18.96 8.85
C GLU A 405 -17.68 18.22 9.43
N LYS A 406 -17.48 18.28 10.74
CA LYS A 406 -16.37 17.60 11.42
C LYS A 406 -16.55 16.08 11.52
N GLU A 407 -17.79 15.60 11.66
CA GLU A 407 -18.11 14.17 11.56
C GLU A 407 -17.81 13.65 10.15
N TRP A 408 -18.21 14.41 9.13
CA TRP A 408 -17.94 14.11 7.73
C TRP A 408 -16.43 14.05 7.43
N LYS A 409 -15.67 15.05 7.91
CA LYS A 409 -14.22 15.09 7.75
C LYS A 409 -13.55 13.86 8.40
N LEU A 410 -13.95 13.51 9.63
CA LEU A 410 -13.41 12.34 10.33
C LEU A 410 -13.77 11.03 9.63
N GLY A 411 -15.04 10.84 9.26
CA GLY A 411 -15.51 9.63 8.57
C GLY A 411 -14.74 9.36 7.27
N LYS A 412 -14.47 10.40 6.47
CA LYS A 412 -13.62 10.29 5.28
C LYS A 412 -12.17 9.95 5.62
N CYS A 413 -11.60 10.59 6.64
CA CYS A 413 -10.23 10.33 7.05
C CYS A 413 -10.03 8.86 7.47
N ILE A 414 -10.97 8.28 8.23
CA ILE A 414 -10.98 6.86 8.60
C ILE A 414 -10.93 5.96 7.35
N LEU A 415 -11.74 6.25 6.33
CA LEU A 415 -11.84 5.43 5.12
C LEU A 415 -10.69 5.63 4.12
N ARG A 416 -9.82 6.62 4.30
CA ARG A 416 -8.61 6.80 3.48
C ARG A 416 -7.51 5.79 3.79
N PHE A 417 -7.61 5.03 4.89
CA PHE A 417 -6.58 4.08 5.31
C PHE A 417 -6.11 3.12 4.19
N PRO A 418 -6.99 2.43 3.43
CA PRO A 418 -6.57 1.53 2.35
C PRO A 418 -5.86 2.25 1.20
N GLU A 419 -6.20 3.53 0.95
CA GLU A 419 -5.55 4.33 -0.08
C GLU A 419 -4.10 4.65 0.29
N ILE A 420 -3.87 4.98 1.57
CA ILE A 420 -2.54 5.21 2.11
C ILE A 420 -1.71 3.94 2.04
N LEU A 421 -2.28 2.79 2.41
CA LEU A 421 -1.58 1.51 2.30
C LEU A 421 -1.24 1.17 0.85
N GLN A 422 -2.16 1.39 -0.09
CA GLN A 422 -1.89 1.17 -1.51
C GLN A 422 -0.74 2.04 -2.02
N LYS A 423 -0.73 3.32 -1.65
CA LYS A 423 0.38 4.22 -2.00
C LYS A 423 1.72 3.69 -1.49
N ILE A 424 1.76 3.21 -0.24
CA ILE A 424 2.97 2.65 0.37
C ILE A 424 3.40 1.35 -0.32
N LEU A 425 2.46 0.55 -0.85
CA LEU A 425 2.84 -0.63 -1.65
C LEU A 425 3.55 -0.24 -2.94
N ASP A 426 3.19 0.90 -3.52
CA ASP A 426 3.75 1.36 -4.78
C ASP A 426 5.13 2.03 -4.59
N ASP A 427 5.31 2.84 -3.55
CA ASP A 427 6.56 3.62 -3.32
C ASP A 427 7.46 3.11 -2.18
N LEU A 428 6.95 2.22 -1.32
CA LEU A 428 7.60 1.72 -0.12
C LEU A 428 8.01 2.83 0.86
N LEU A 429 7.22 3.90 0.98
CA LEU A 429 7.51 5.05 1.85
C LEU A 429 6.58 5.09 3.07
N LEU A 430 7.01 4.48 4.19
CA LEU A 430 6.21 4.39 5.43
C LEU A 430 5.87 5.72 6.10
N HIS A 431 6.62 6.81 5.85
CA HIS A 431 6.33 8.11 6.45
C HIS A 431 4.92 8.63 6.14
N THR A 432 4.35 8.26 4.99
CA THR A 432 2.98 8.65 4.65
C THR A 432 1.94 7.98 5.55
N LEU A 433 2.24 6.81 6.14
CA LEU A 433 1.38 6.20 7.16
C LEU A 433 1.46 6.99 8.48
N CYS A 434 2.65 7.42 8.88
CA CYS A 434 2.85 8.28 10.04
C CYS A 434 2.07 9.61 9.89
N ASP A 435 2.23 10.29 8.76
CA ASP A 435 1.49 11.51 8.44
C ASP A 435 -0.02 11.30 8.49
N TYR A 436 -0.50 10.18 7.95
CA TYR A 436 -1.91 9.80 8.01
C TYR A 436 -2.41 9.57 9.44
N LEU A 437 -1.67 8.84 10.28
CA LEU A 437 -2.07 8.60 11.67
C LEU A 437 -2.13 9.91 12.47
N TYR A 438 -1.22 10.83 12.20
CA TYR A 438 -1.25 12.17 12.77
C TYR A 438 -2.42 13.02 12.24
N GLU A 439 -2.71 12.97 10.94
CA GLU A 439 -3.89 13.60 10.34
C GLU A 439 -5.19 13.05 10.96
N LEU A 440 -5.26 11.74 11.20
CA LEU A 440 -6.41 11.09 11.83
C LEU A 440 -6.61 11.55 13.27
N ALA A 441 -5.52 11.59 14.07
CA ALA A 441 -5.57 12.04 15.46
C ALA A 441 -5.96 13.52 15.59
N THR A 442 -5.40 14.38 14.74
CA THR A 442 -5.73 15.82 14.72
C THR A 442 -7.17 16.06 14.27
N THR A 443 -7.63 15.36 13.23
CA THR A 443 -9.03 15.40 12.77
C THR A 443 -10.00 14.88 13.84
N PHE A 444 -9.60 13.86 14.60
CA PHE A 444 -10.39 13.38 15.73
C PHE A 444 -10.54 14.44 16.82
N THR A 445 -9.46 15.15 17.18
CA THR A 445 -9.54 16.24 18.17
C THR A 445 -10.50 17.35 17.70
N GLU A 446 -10.42 17.79 16.44
CA GLU A 446 -11.37 18.76 15.87
C GLU A 446 -12.83 18.29 15.99
N PHE A 447 -13.08 17.02 15.71
CA PHE A 447 -14.40 16.40 15.86
C PHE A 447 -14.85 16.37 17.32
N TYR A 448 -14.01 15.89 18.22
CA TYR A 448 -14.35 15.72 19.64
C TYR A 448 -14.66 17.05 20.33
N ASP A 449 -13.93 18.11 19.97
CA ASP A 449 -14.14 19.45 20.52
C ASP A 449 -15.43 20.10 19.97
N SER A 450 -15.85 19.73 18.76
CA SER A 450 -17.04 20.31 18.09
C SER A 450 -18.33 19.50 18.31
N CYS A 451 -18.21 18.20 18.56
CA CYS A 451 -19.33 17.26 18.56
C CYS A 451 -19.34 16.42 19.84
N TYR A 452 -20.25 16.74 20.77
CA TYR A 452 -20.36 16.02 22.04
C TYR A 452 -20.69 14.53 21.84
N CYS A 453 -19.79 13.65 22.26
CA CYS A 453 -20.01 12.20 22.30
C CYS A 453 -20.86 11.79 23.52
N VAL A 454 -20.54 12.40 24.67
CA VAL A 454 -21.23 12.23 25.94
C VAL A 454 -21.61 13.61 26.45
N GLU A 455 -22.90 13.85 26.61
CA GLU A 455 -23.43 15.08 27.19
C GLU A 455 -23.63 14.86 28.70
N LYS A 456 -23.03 15.72 29.50
CA LYS A 456 -23.14 15.69 30.96
C LYS A 456 -23.89 16.91 31.46
N ASP A 457 -24.65 16.73 32.51
CA ASP A 457 -25.31 17.85 33.20
C ASP A 457 -24.23 18.76 33.82
N ARG A 458 -24.37 20.08 33.64
CA ARG A 458 -23.37 21.05 34.12
C ARG A 458 -23.35 21.21 35.65
N GLN A 459 -24.45 20.89 36.33
CA GLN A 459 -24.61 21.05 37.76
C GLN A 459 -24.29 19.75 38.52
N THR A 460 -24.74 18.59 38.01
CA THR A 460 -24.53 17.30 38.69
C THR A 460 -23.34 16.50 38.15
N GLY A 461 -22.87 16.80 36.93
CA GLY A 461 -21.81 16.04 36.27
C GLY A 461 -22.25 14.66 35.78
N GLU A 462 -23.51 14.29 35.96
CA GLU A 462 -24.08 13.01 35.51
C GLU A 462 -24.26 12.97 34.00
N VAL A 463 -24.17 11.77 33.42
CA VAL A 463 -24.35 11.55 31.99
C VAL A 463 -25.83 11.67 31.63
N VAL A 464 -26.18 12.70 30.85
CA VAL A 464 -27.55 12.98 30.40
C VAL A 464 -27.85 12.23 29.12
N LYS A 465 -26.89 12.21 28.18
CA LYS A 465 -27.09 11.60 26.87
C LYS A 465 -25.79 11.06 26.30
N ILE A 466 -25.88 9.88 25.68
CA ILE A 466 -24.78 9.25 24.96
C ILE A 466 -25.19 9.15 23.49
N ASN A 467 -24.43 9.80 22.62
CA ASN A 467 -24.66 9.76 21.18
C ASN A 467 -23.94 8.54 20.60
N MET A 468 -24.66 7.41 20.48
CA MET A 468 -24.05 6.11 20.16
C MET A 468 -23.31 6.09 18.81
N TRP A 469 -23.82 6.75 17.77
CA TRP A 469 -23.11 6.81 16.48
C TRP A 469 -21.76 7.54 16.57
N ARG A 470 -21.63 8.53 17.45
CA ARG A 470 -20.35 9.21 17.74
C ARG A 470 -19.40 8.32 18.52
N MET A 471 -19.93 7.48 19.41
CA MET A 471 -19.14 6.45 20.09
C MET A 471 -18.57 5.43 19.09
N LEU A 472 -19.36 5.06 18.08
CA LEU A 472 -18.91 4.21 16.98
C LEU A 472 -17.81 4.90 16.13
N LEU A 473 -17.86 6.22 15.92
CA LEU A 473 -16.76 6.96 15.28
C LEU A 473 -15.47 6.92 16.11
N CYS A 474 -15.56 7.04 17.44
CA CYS A 474 -14.41 6.87 18.34
C CYS A 474 -13.82 5.46 18.21
N GLU A 475 -14.67 4.44 18.21
CA GLU A 475 -14.22 3.04 18.09
C GLU A 475 -13.59 2.77 16.72
N ALA A 476 -14.19 3.26 15.63
CA ALA A 476 -13.64 3.13 14.28
C ALA A 476 -12.26 3.80 14.16
N THR A 477 -12.12 5.01 14.73
CA THR A 477 -10.84 5.74 14.78
C THR A 477 -9.79 4.92 15.54
N ALA A 478 -10.14 4.41 16.72
CA ALA A 478 -9.23 3.62 17.52
C ALA A 478 -8.87 2.29 16.84
N ALA A 479 -9.78 1.65 16.13
CA ALA A 479 -9.51 0.43 15.38
C ALA A 479 -8.48 0.67 14.27
N ILE A 480 -8.65 1.75 13.48
CA ILE A 480 -7.68 2.14 12.44
C ILE A 480 -6.32 2.47 13.05
N MET A 481 -6.28 3.31 14.10
CA MET A 481 -5.02 3.67 14.76
C MET A 481 -4.29 2.45 15.32
N ALA A 482 -5.01 1.53 15.98
CA ALA A 482 -4.43 0.30 16.49
C ALA A 482 -3.81 -0.55 15.38
N LYS A 483 -4.49 -0.63 14.21
CA LYS A 483 -3.95 -1.37 13.06
C LYS A 483 -2.76 -0.66 12.42
N GLY A 484 -2.76 0.67 12.35
CA GLY A 484 -1.62 1.45 11.91
C GLY A 484 -0.41 1.29 12.83
N PHE A 485 -0.61 1.31 14.16
CA PHE A 485 0.45 1.06 15.13
C PHE A 485 1.04 -0.35 15.02
N ASP A 486 0.17 -1.35 14.84
CA ASP A 486 0.59 -2.73 14.57
C ASP A 486 1.50 -2.80 13.33
N ILE A 487 1.12 -2.15 12.22
CA ILE A 487 1.97 -2.06 11.01
C ILE A 487 3.31 -1.36 11.30
N LEU A 488 3.32 -0.29 12.07
CA LEU A 488 4.55 0.43 12.47
C LEU A 488 5.37 -0.31 13.55
N GLY A 489 4.88 -1.46 14.05
CA GLY A 489 5.51 -2.21 15.13
C GLY A 489 5.48 -1.49 16.48
N ILE A 490 4.53 -0.57 16.68
CA ILE A 490 4.29 0.15 17.92
C ILE A 490 3.21 -0.58 18.70
N ASN A 491 3.48 -0.88 19.97
CA ASN A 491 2.50 -1.55 20.83
C ASN A 491 1.58 -0.49 21.47
N PRO A 492 0.29 -0.42 21.11
CA PRO A 492 -0.61 0.52 21.74
C PRO A 492 -0.85 0.15 23.21
N VAL A 493 -0.99 1.16 24.04
CA VAL A 493 -1.40 1.02 25.44
C VAL A 493 -2.86 1.41 25.61
N GLN A 494 -3.62 0.68 26.42
CA GLN A 494 -5.03 0.97 26.67
C GLN A 494 -5.25 2.01 27.79
N ARG A 495 -4.22 2.21 28.60
CA ARG A 495 -4.12 3.18 29.71
C ARG A 495 -2.68 3.70 29.72
N MET A 496 -2.52 5.00 29.93
CA MET A 496 -1.24 5.69 29.93
C MET A 496 -1.20 6.67 31.08
#